data_AF-A0A8S3YBN9-F1
#
_entry.id   AF-A0A8S3YBN9-F1
#
_cell.length_a   1.000
_cell.length_b   1.000
_cell.length_c   1.000
_cell.angle_alpha   90.00
_cell.angle_beta   90.00
_cell.angle_gamma   90.00
#
_symmetry.space_group_name_H-M   'P 1'
#
loop_
_entity.id
_entity.type
_entity.pdbx_description
1 polymer ?
#
loop_
_entity_poly.entity_id
_entity_poly.type
_entity_poly.pdbx_seq_one_letter_code
_entity_poly.pdbx_strand_id
1 'polypeptide(L)'
;MQERAQIASRYEVWQSIVEVQRWWRNFNGPHAVLDPKTIKNCRSKLMKTGSVADSKRTGCPSTSRSEESIKIFREMFTKSPYKSTCQAARESGLTRHTVMIALKSISFRPWKPRHCHEITPEDCDRRMEYGEIMLRWHGDCSELFETLSGLTKQFFTLGALLTVITVIIEQSLTPK
;
A
#
# COMPACT_ATOMS: atom_id res chain seq x y z
N MET A 1 23.10 8.89 -18.73
CA MET A 1 23.29 7.42 -18.94
C MET A 1 23.77 7.12 -20.36
N GLN A 2 23.15 7.74 -21.38
CA GLN A 2 23.50 7.59 -22.80
C GLN A 2 24.99 7.84 -23.10
N GLU A 3 25.57 8.93 -22.56
CA GLU A 3 27.00 9.26 -22.74
C GLU A 3 27.95 8.13 -22.30
N ARG A 4 27.74 7.56 -21.10
CA ARG A 4 28.58 6.47 -20.56
C ARG A 4 28.47 5.20 -21.41
N ALA A 5 27.29 4.94 -21.97
CA ALA A 5 27.08 3.84 -22.91
C ALA A 5 27.78 4.08 -24.25
N GLN A 6 27.74 5.30 -24.78
CA GLN A 6 28.47 5.68 -25.99
C GLN A 6 29.99 5.55 -25.78
N ILE A 7 30.51 6.01 -24.64
CA ILE A 7 31.93 5.85 -24.28
C ILE A 7 32.33 4.36 -24.29
N ALA A 8 31.53 3.50 -23.64
CA ALA A 8 31.82 2.07 -23.60
C ALA A 8 31.76 1.43 -25.00
N SER A 9 30.76 1.78 -25.81
CA SER A 9 30.60 1.29 -27.19
C SER A 9 31.77 1.69 -28.09
N ARG A 10 32.19 2.97 -28.04
CA ARG A 10 33.33 3.48 -28.82
C ARG A 10 34.63 2.80 -28.41
N TYR A 11 34.84 2.60 -27.11
CA TYR A 11 36.03 1.93 -26.62
C TYR A 11 36.10 0.47 -27.04
N GLU A 12 34.97 -0.22 -27.18
CA GLU A 12 34.96 -1.60 -27.67
C GLU A 12 35.36 -1.69 -29.15
N VAL A 13 34.92 -0.73 -29.97
CA VAL A 13 35.25 -0.69 -31.41
C VAL A 13 36.72 -0.29 -31.65
N TRP A 14 37.21 0.74 -30.96
CA TRP A 14 38.55 1.29 -31.23
C TRP A 14 39.66 0.68 -30.39
N GLN A 15 39.32 0.08 -29.24
CA GLN A 15 40.25 -0.44 -28.24
C GLN A 15 41.36 0.54 -27.77
N SER A 16 41.21 1.83 -28.08
CA SER A 16 42.17 2.89 -27.75
C SER A 16 41.52 3.95 -26.86
N ILE A 17 42.14 4.20 -25.72
CA ILE A 17 41.69 5.22 -24.75
C ILE A 17 41.84 6.62 -25.36
N VAL A 18 42.94 6.86 -26.08
CA VAL A 18 43.27 8.17 -26.67
C VAL A 18 42.24 8.57 -27.72
N GLU A 19 41.81 7.62 -28.56
CA GLU A 19 40.80 7.89 -29.60
C GLU A 19 39.43 8.21 -28.99
N VAL A 20 39.05 7.51 -27.92
CA VAL A 20 37.81 7.83 -27.18
C VAL A 20 37.89 9.22 -26.56
N GLN A 21 39.02 9.61 -25.98
CA GLN A 21 39.22 10.96 -25.42
C GLN A 21 39.26 12.06 -26.49
N ARG A 22 39.84 11.78 -27.66
CA ARG A 22 39.83 12.70 -28.81
C ARG A 22 38.41 12.91 -29.32
N TRP A 23 37.67 11.83 -29.55
CA TRP A 23 36.26 11.89 -29.92
C TRP A 23 35.43 12.67 -28.89
N TRP A 24 35.63 12.41 -27.61
CA TRP A 24 34.94 13.12 -26.52
C TRP A 24 35.21 14.62 -26.55
N ARG A 25 36.47 15.04 -26.78
CA ARG A 25 36.83 16.46 -26.94
C ARG A 25 36.26 17.08 -28.21
N ASN A 26 36.17 16.32 -29.30
CA ASN A 26 35.57 16.82 -30.54
C ASN A 26 34.06 17.02 -30.40
N PHE A 27 33.38 16.18 -29.62
CA PHE A 27 31.93 16.24 -29.43
C PHE A 27 31.51 17.24 -28.32
N ASN A 28 32.23 17.26 -27.19
CA ASN A 28 31.88 18.07 -26.01
C ASN A 28 32.72 19.35 -25.88
N GLY A 29 33.69 19.57 -26.76
CA GLY A 29 34.59 20.71 -26.75
C GLY A 29 35.96 20.45 -26.12
N PRO A 30 36.93 21.36 -26.33
CA PRO A 30 38.34 21.15 -26.02
C PRO A 30 38.64 20.96 -24.52
N HIS A 31 37.79 21.49 -23.64
CA HIS A 31 37.93 21.39 -22.18
C HIS A 31 37.26 20.15 -21.58
N ALA A 32 36.60 19.31 -22.38
CA ALA A 32 35.96 18.10 -21.89
C ALA A 32 37.00 17.02 -21.58
N VAL A 33 37.41 16.93 -20.31
CA VAL A 33 38.39 15.94 -19.84
C VAL A 33 37.67 14.65 -19.46
N LEU A 34 38.06 13.54 -20.09
CA LEU A 34 37.56 12.20 -19.77
C LEU A 34 38.68 11.36 -19.16
N ASP A 35 38.52 10.98 -17.89
CA ASP A 35 39.51 10.17 -17.18
C ASP A 35 39.61 8.74 -17.78
N PRO A 36 40.81 8.24 -18.13
CA PRO A 36 41.02 6.85 -18.56
C PRO A 36 40.37 5.80 -17.65
N LYS A 37 40.34 6.04 -16.34
CA LYS A 37 39.70 5.12 -15.38
C LYS A 37 38.19 5.04 -15.61
N THR A 38 37.56 6.15 -15.96
CA THR A 38 36.13 6.20 -16.28
C THR A 38 35.81 5.36 -17.51
N ILE A 39 36.63 5.43 -18.56
CA ILE A 39 36.46 4.63 -19.78
C ILE A 39 36.53 3.12 -19.46
N LYS A 40 37.60 2.71 -18.75
CA LYS A 40 37.78 1.31 -18.33
C LYS A 40 36.65 0.82 -17.43
N ASN A 41 36.20 1.65 -16.49
CA ASN A 41 35.08 1.33 -15.61
C ASN A 41 33.77 1.17 -16.39
N CYS A 42 33.51 2.03 -17.37
CA CYS A 42 32.32 1.94 -18.20
C CYS A 42 32.29 0.62 -18.99
N ARG A 43 33.41 0.23 -19.61
CA ARG A 43 33.56 -1.08 -20.27
C ARG A 43 33.38 -2.23 -19.29
N SER A 44 34.05 -2.18 -18.13
CA SER A 44 33.96 -3.27 -17.15
C SER A 44 32.53 -3.44 -16.62
N LYS A 45 31.77 -2.36 -16.41
CA LYS A 45 30.37 -2.42 -16.00
C LYS A 45 29.52 -3.03 -17.11
N LEU A 46 29.72 -2.58 -18.36
CA LEU A 46 29.01 -3.10 -19.52
C LEU A 46 29.24 -4.60 -19.69
N MET A 47 30.48 -5.08 -19.63
CA MET A 47 30.81 -6.51 -19.79
C MET A 47 30.32 -7.38 -18.64
N LYS A 48 30.28 -6.85 -17.39
CA LYS A 48 29.87 -7.64 -16.21
C LYS A 48 28.36 -7.70 -16.04
N THR A 49 27.65 -6.60 -16.24
CA THR A 49 26.23 -6.46 -15.89
C THR A 49 25.35 -6.25 -17.14
N GLY A 50 25.94 -6.00 -18.31
CA GLY A 50 25.21 -5.60 -19.51
C GLY A 50 24.73 -4.14 -19.47
N SER A 51 25.09 -3.38 -18.43
CA SER A 51 24.66 -2.00 -18.22
C SER A 51 25.78 -1.15 -17.65
N VAL A 52 25.80 0.13 -18.03
CA VAL A 52 26.73 1.14 -17.50
C VAL A 52 26.12 1.96 -16.36
N ALA A 53 24.91 1.60 -15.92
CA ALA A 53 24.27 2.20 -14.76
C ALA A 53 25.10 1.94 -13.49
N ASP A 54 25.03 2.87 -12.54
CA ASP A 54 25.64 2.67 -11.24
C ASP A 54 24.85 1.60 -10.48
N SER A 55 25.57 0.66 -9.88
CA SER A 55 24.96 -0.34 -9.02
C SER A 55 24.29 0.35 -7.83
N LYS A 56 23.20 -0.24 -7.34
CA LYS A 56 22.54 0.25 -6.14
C LYS A 56 23.57 0.30 -5.01
N ARG A 57 23.75 1.49 -4.42
CA ARG A 57 24.66 1.67 -3.30
C ARG A 57 24.14 0.85 -2.11
N THR A 58 25.01 0.01 -1.55
CA THR A 58 24.77 -0.64 -0.26
C THR A 58 24.90 0.42 0.82
N GLY A 59 23.77 0.90 1.34
CA GLY A 59 23.73 1.81 2.48
C GLY A 59 24.05 1.10 3.80
N CYS A 60 24.09 1.87 4.89
CA CYS A 60 24.21 1.32 6.24
C CYS A 60 23.00 0.43 6.56
N PRO A 61 23.19 -0.79 7.09
CA PRO A 61 22.08 -1.65 7.48
C PRO A 61 21.28 -0.99 8.60
N SER A 62 19.96 -0.89 8.40
CA SER A 62 19.07 -0.33 9.41
C SER A 62 18.74 -1.39 10.44
N THR A 63 19.11 -1.16 11.71
CA THR A 63 18.71 -2.01 12.85
C THR A 63 17.19 -2.19 12.93
N SER A 64 16.44 -1.14 12.59
CA SER A 64 14.97 -1.14 12.57
C SER A 64 14.34 -2.05 11.51
N ARG A 65 15.06 -2.39 10.43
CA ARG A 65 14.60 -3.27 9.35
C ARG A 65 15.33 -4.62 9.35
N SER A 66 15.95 -4.98 10.47
CA SER A 66 16.49 -6.33 10.63
C SER A 66 15.35 -7.36 10.53
N GLU A 67 15.62 -8.49 9.88
CA GLU A 67 14.65 -9.58 9.72
C GLU A 67 14.19 -10.11 11.09
N GLU A 68 15.09 -10.14 12.07
CA GLU A 68 14.80 -10.52 13.46
C GLU A 68 13.75 -9.61 14.11
N SER A 69 13.93 -8.28 14.01
CA SER A 69 12.97 -7.31 14.54
C SER A 69 11.61 -7.47 13.86
N ILE A 70 11.60 -7.64 12.54
CA ILE A 70 10.38 -7.84 11.74
C ILE A 70 9.63 -9.09 12.20
N LYS A 71 10.35 -10.20 12.43
CA LYS A 71 9.77 -11.46 12.90
C LYS A 71 9.16 -11.33 14.30
N ILE A 72 9.89 -10.70 15.23
CA ILE A 72 9.41 -10.44 16.60
C ILE A 72 8.09 -9.66 16.55
N PHE A 73 8.05 -8.56 15.79
CA PHE A 73 6.83 -7.75 15.70
C PHE A 73 5.69 -8.49 15.01
N ARG A 74 5.95 -9.29 13.96
CA ARG A 74 4.91 -10.14 13.36
C ARG A 74 4.28 -11.04 14.42
N GLU A 75 5.09 -11.79 15.16
CA GLU A 75 4.59 -12.70 16.19
C GLU A 75 3.82 -11.97 17.30
N MET A 76 4.31 -10.81 17.74
CA MET A 76 3.63 -10.01 18.77
C MET A 76 2.23 -9.56 18.33
N PHE A 77 2.11 -9.02 17.11
CA PHE A 77 0.84 -8.51 16.59
C PHE A 77 -0.09 -9.60 16.08
N THR A 78 0.43 -10.77 15.69
CA THR A 78 -0.39 -11.96 15.45
C THR A 78 -1.01 -12.49 16.73
N LYS A 79 -0.25 -12.53 17.84
CA LYS A 79 -0.77 -12.94 19.15
C LYS A 79 -1.77 -11.94 19.73
N SER A 80 -1.52 -10.64 19.55
CA SER A 80 -2.37 -9.57 20.09
C SER A 80 -2.49 -8.42 19.07
N PRO A 81 -3.53 -8.44 18.22
CA PRO A 81 -3.68 -7.45 17.14
C PRO A 81 -4.05 -6.04 17.67
N TYR A 82 -4.59 -5.94 18.88
CA TYR A 82 -5.01 -4.69 19.50
C TYR A 82 -3.90 -3.97 20.27
N LYS A 83 -2.69 -4.55 20.33
CA LYS A 83 -1.58 -3.98 21.08
C LYS A 83 -1.14 -2.64 20.51
N SER A 84 -0.86 -1.66 21.38
CA SER A 84 -0.38 -0.35 20.93
C SER A 84 1.11 -0.39 20.54
N THR A 85 1.54 0.50 19.66
CA THR A 85 2.96 0.63 19.30
C THR A 85 3.85 1.03 20.48
N CYS A 86 3.30 1.79 21.44
CA CYS A 86 4.00 2.13 22.68
C CYS A 86 4.20 0.91 23.59
N GLN A 87 3.18 0.06 23.72
CA GLN A 87 3.29 -1.17 24.49
C GLN A 87 4.26 -2.15 23.84
N ALA A 88 4.16 -2.33 22.51
CA ALA A 88 5.08 -3.18 21.77
C ALA A 88 6.55 -2.72 21.89
N ALA A 89 6.79 -1.41 21.91
CA ALA A 89 8.10 -0.82 22.16
C ALA A 89 8.65 -1.18 23.57
N ARG A 90 7.81 -1.03 24.60
CA ARG A 90 8.19 -1.36 25.99
C ARG A 90 8.54 -2.85 26.15
N GLU A 91 7.76 -3.74 25.55
CA GLU A 91 7.98 -5.19 25.65
C GLU A 91 9.20 -5.67 24.85
N SER A 92 9.49 -5.04 23.71
CA SER A 92 10.65 -5.38 22.86
C SER A 92 11.94 -4.68 23.26
N GLY A 93 11.89 -3.68 24.15
CA GLY A 93 13.04 -2.84 24.49
C GLY A 93 13.48 -1.89 23.36
N LEU A 94 12.70 -1.79 22.28
CA LEU A 94 13.01 -0.94 21.12
C LEU A 94 12.26 0.39 21.18
N THR A 95 12.73 1.39 20.43
CA THR A 95 12.02 2.67 20.35
C THR A 95 10.71 2.52 19.59
N ARG A 96 9.70 3.31 19.96
CA ARG A 96 8.41 3.35 19.24
C ARG A 96 8.57 3.63 17.74
N HIS A 97 9.55 4.47 17.37
CA HIS A 97 9.83 4.79 15.97
C HIS A 97 10.31 3.55 15.18
N THR A 98 11.18 2.74 15.79
CA THR A 98 11.65 1.46 15.24
C THR A 98 10.47 0.53 14.96
N VAL A 99 9.56 0.38 15.93
CA VAL A 99 8.34 -0.44 15.79
C VAL A 99 7.49 0.05 14.61
N MET A 100 7.25 1.35 14.49
CA MET A 100 6.45 1.92 13.40
C MET A 100 7.08 1.69 12.02
N ILE A 101 8.40 1.83 11.89
CA ILE A 101 9.12 1.54 10.64
C ILE A 101 9.00 0.05 10.27
N ALA A 102 9.20 -0.84 11.24
CA ALA A 102 9.10 -2.27 11.04
C ALA A 102 7.69 -2.67 10.61
N LEU A 103 6.65 -2.17 11.29
CA LEU A 103 5.26 -2.41 10.91
C LEU A 103 4.92 -1.90 9.49
N LYS A 104 5.47 -0.75 9.10
CA LYS A 104 5.33 -0.22 7.74
C LYS A 104 5.98 -1.15 6.70
N SER A 105 7.11 -1.78 7.03
CA SER A 105 7.77 -2.75 6.14
C SER A 105 6.96 -4.04 5.94
N ILE A 106 6.22 -4.46 6.98
CA ILE A 106 5.32 -5.62 6.95
C ILE A 106 3.97 -5.27 6.29
N SER A 107 3.74 -3.99 5.96
CA SER A 107 2.44 -3.49 5.49
C SER A 107 1.30 -3.76 6.48
N PHE A 108 1.60 -3.75 7.78
CA PHE A 108 0.59 -3.93 8.82
C PHE A 108 -0.42 -2.78 8.79
N ARG A 109 -1.71 -3.14 8.68
CA ARG A 109 -2.83 -2.19 8.71
C ARG A 109 -3.53 -2.33 10.06
N PRO A 110 -3.48 -1.32 10.93
CA PRO A 110 -4.18 -1.39 12.21
C PRO A 110 -5.68 -1.54 11.96
N TRP A 111 -6.31 -2.43 12.73
CA TRP A 111 -7.76 -2.59 12.69
C TRP A 111 -8.43 -1.32 13.20
N LYS A 112 -9.45 -0.86 12.48
CA LYS A 112 -10.26 0.30 12.86
C LYS A 112 -11.58 -0.21 13.42
N PRO A 113 -11.94 0.11 14.68
CA PRO A 113 -13.26 -0.19 15.21
C PRO A 113 -14.34 0.40 14.30
N ARG A 114 -15.33 -0.43 13.94
CA ARG A 114 -16.56 0.02 13.30
C ARG A 114 -17.67 -0.04 14.32
N HIS A 115 -18.60 0.92 14.27
CA HIS A 115 -19.82 0.81 15.03
C HIS A 115 -20.64 -0.35 14.46
N CYS A 116 -20.98 -1.32 15.30
CA CYS A 116 -21.80 -2.47 14.97
C CYS A 116 -22.99 -2.47 15.93
N HIS A 117 -24.16 -2.89 15.45
CA HIS A 117 -25.30 -3.15 16.34
C HIS A 117 -24.92 -4.23 17.35
N GLU A 118 -25.46 -4.12 18.56
CA GLU A 118 -25.33 -5.15 19.57
C GLU A 118 -25.95 -6.46 19.05
N ILE A 119 -25.23 -7.57 19.20
CA ILE A 119 -25.66 -8.90 18.79
C ILE A 119 -25.91 -9.68 20.07
N THR A 120 -27.16 -10.09 20.29
CA THR A 120 -27.51 -11.02 21.37
C THR A 120 -27.10 -12.45 20.99
N PRO A 121 -26.81 -13.35 21.95
CA PRO A 121 -26.42 -14.71 21.61
C PRO A 121 -27.48 -15.46 20.79
N GLU A 122 -28.76 -15.15 20.99
CA GLU A 122 -29.86 -15.72 20.19
C GLU A 122 -29.91 -15.20 18.74
N ASP A 123 -29.30 -14.04 18.46
CA ASP A 123 -29.30 -13.48 17.11
C ASP A 123 -28.39 -14.26 16.15
N CYS A 124 -27.38 -14.97 16.66
CA CYS A 124 -26.49 -15.78 15.81
C CYS A 124 -27.27 -16.85 15.05
N ASP A 125 -28.09 -17.63 15.76
CA ASP A 125 -28.88 -18.71 15.17
C ASP A 125 -29.96 -18.16 14.25
N ARG A 126 -30.70 -17.12 14.69
CA ARG A 126 -31.74 -16.48 13.87
C ARG A 126 -31.19 -15.90 12.57
N ARG A 127 -30.01 -15.29 12.60
CA ARG A 127 -29.37 -14.73 11.40
C ARG A 127 -28.92 -15.83 10.44
N MET A 128 -28.44 -16.96 10.97
CA MET A 128 -28.07 -18.11 10.17
C MET A 128 -29.30 -18.74 9.51
N GLU A 129 -30.35 -19.01 10.28
CA GLU A 129 -31.63 -19.53 9.80
C GLU A 129 -32.23 -18.62 8.72
N TYR A 130 -32.27 -17.31 8.98
CA TYR A 130 -32.72 -16.34 7.99
C TYR A 130 -31.88 -16.39 6.70
N GLY A 131 -30.56 -16.50 6.82
CA GLY A 131 -29.65 -16.64 5.67
C GLY A 131 -29.93 -17.89 4.84
N GLU A 132 -30.15 -19.03 5.50
CA GLU A 132 -30.49 -20.30 4.85
C GLU A 132 -31.84 -20.24 4.13
N ILE A 133 -32.86 -19.65 4.77
CA ILE A 133 -34.18 -19.43 4.17
C ILE A 133 -34.04 -18.55 2.92
N MET A 134 -33.31 -17.45 3.02
CA MET A 134 -33.11 -16.52 1.90
C MET A 134 -32.31 -17.16 0.75
N LEU A 135 -31.30 -17.97 1.03
CA LEU A 135 -30.55 -18.70 0.01
C LEU A 135 -31.43 -19.73 -0.71
N ARG A 136 -32.28 -20.46 0.03
CA ARG A 136 -33.25 -21.40 -0.55
C ARG A 136 -34.23 -20.69 -1.47
N TRP A 137 -34.83 -19.60 -0.98
CA TRP A 137 -35.82 -18.83 -1.74
C TRP A 137 -35.21 -18.17 -2.98
N HIS A 138 -33.95 -17.74 -2.92
CA HIS A 138 -33.24 -17.23 -4.10
C HIS A 138 -33.10 -18.28 -5.20
N GLY A 139 -32.89 -19.55 -4.85
CA GLY A 139 -32.85 -20.66 -5.82
C GLY A 139 -34.19 -20.91 -6.51
N ASP A 140 -35.29 -20.74 -5.78
CA ASP A 140 -36.64 -21.04 -6.24
C ASP A 140 -37.35 -19.85 -6.93
N CYS A 141 -37.05 -18.60 -6.53
CA CYS A 141 -37.66 -17.37 -7.06
C CYS A 141 -36.66 -16.20 -7.09
N SER A 142 -35.94 -16.05 -8.20
CA SER A 142 -35.00 -14.94 -8.42
C SER A 142 -35.68 -13.55 -8.47
N GLU A 143 -36.97 -13.48 -8.83
CA GLU A 143 -37.72 -12.21 -9.01
C GLU A 143 -38.10 -11.52 -7.69
N LEU A 144 -38.11 -12.26 -6.59
CA LEU A 144 -38.51 -11.81 -5.26
C LEU A 144 -37.57 -10.73 -4.69
N PHE A 145 -36.27 -10.84 -5.00
CA PHE A 145 -35.24 -9.91 -4.53
C PHE A 145 -35.37 -8.53 -5.19
N GLU A 146 -35.72 -8.51 -6.48
CA GLU A 146 -35.96 -7.26 -7.22
C GLU A 146 -37.20 -6.53 -6.68
N THR A 147 -38.28 -7.26 -6.39
CA THR A 147 -39.51 -6.69 -5.80
C THR A 147 -39.29 -6.17 -4.39
N LEU A 148 -38.58 -6.90 -3.53
CA LEU A 148 -38.22 -6.47 -2.17
C LEU A 148 -37.28 -5.25 -2.17
N SER A 149 -36.34 -5.18 -3.12
CA SER A 149 -35.47 -4.01 -3.28
C SER A 149 -36.24 -2.75 -3.71
N GLY A 150 -37.32 -2.92 -4.49
CA GLY A 150 -38.25 -1.86 -4.88
C GLY A 150 -39.08 -1.34 -3.70
N LEU A 151 -39.59 -2.26 -2.87
CA LEU A 151 -40.38 -1.92 -1.68
C LEU A 151 -39.56 -1.13 -0.64
N THR A 152 -38.33 -1.55 -0.32
CA THR A 152 -37.48 -0.85 0.66
C THR A 152 -37.13 0.58 0.23
N LYS A 153 -36.94 0.82 -1.08
CA LYS A 153 -36.79 2.18 -1.64
C LYS A 153 -38.05 3.02 -1.44
N GLN A 154 -39.25 2.45 -1.66
CA GLN A 154 -40.53 3.14 -1.44
C GLN A 154 -40.78 3.46 0.04
N PHE A 155 -40.44 2.55 0.95
CA PHE A 155 -40.55 2.78 2.40
C PHE A 155 -39.62 3.89 2.89
N PHE A 156 -38.41 4.02 2.35
CA PHE A 156 -37.50 5.12 2.69
C PHE A 156 -38.05 6.48 2.25
N THR A 157 -38.74 6.54 1.11
CA THR A 157 -39.40 7.77 0.62
C THR A 157 -40.68 8.12 1.38
N LEU A 158 -41.49 7.13 1.78
CA LEU A 158 -42.74 7.35 2.53
C LEU A 158 -42.47 7.66 4.01
N GLY A 159 -41.45 7.05 4.61
CA GLY A 159 -41.00 7.37 5.98
C GLY A 159 -40.49 8.81 6.11
N ALA A 160 -39.84 9.35 5.07
CA ALA A 160 -39.45 10.75 4.99
C ALA A 160 -40.65 11.71 4.87
N LEU A 161 -41.71 11.32 4.15
CA LEU A 161 -42.95 12.10 4.05
C LEU A 161 -43.74 12.08 5.37
N LEU A 162 -43.83 10.94 6.03
CA LEU A 162 -44.50 10.82 7.33
C LEU A 162 -43.81 11.64 8.42
N THR A 163 -42.47 11.65 8.47
CA THR A 163 -41.72 12.49 9.42
C THR A 163 -41.89 13.98 9.14
N VAL A 164 -41.93 14.39 7.87
CA VAL A 164 -42.20 15.79 7.48
C VAL A 164 -43.63 16.20 7.84
N ILE A 165 -44.63 15.32 7.62
CA ILE A 165 -46.02 15.59 7.99
C ILE A 165 -46.20 15.70 9.51
N THR A 166 -45.57 14.81 10.30
CA THR A 166 -45.62 14.92 11.78
C THR A 166 -44.98 16.21 12.29
N VAL A 167 -43.87 16.65 11.71
CA VAL A 167 -43.21 17.92 12.09
C VAL A 167 -44.07 19.14 11.70
N ILE A 168 -44.74 19.11 10.55
CA ILE A 168 -45.65 20.19 10.11
C ILE A 168 -46.92 20.25 10.99
N ILE A 169 -47.45 19.09 11.38
CA ILE A 169 -48.61 19.02 12.29
C ILE A 169 -48.24 19.51 13.70
N GLU A 170 -47.06 19.16 14.21
CA GLU A 170 -46.59 19.67 15.52
C GLU A 170 -46.33 21.18 15.51
N GLN A 171 -45.78 21.74 14.43
CA GLN A 171 -45.56 23.19 14.30
C GLN A 171 -46.84 24.01 14.10
N SER A 172 -47.94 23.38 13.68
CA SER A 172 -49.25 24.04 13.49
C SER A 172 -50.17 23.93 14.69
N LEU A 173 -49.88 23.04 15.65
CA LEU A 173 -50.65 22.84 16.89
C LEU A 173 -50.11 23.60 18.10
N THR A 174 -48.97 24.29 18.01
CA THR A 174 -48.50 25.22 19.04
C THR A 174 -49.03 26.64 18.76
N PRO A 175 -50.04 27.14 19.48
CA PRO A 175 -50.37 28.56 19.43
C PRO A 175 -49.23 29.37 20.05
N LYS A 176 -48.92 30.52 19.44
CA LYS A 176 -47.96 31.51 19.96
C LYS A 176 -48.37 32.02 21.34
#